data_AF-A0A535DAN6-F1
#
_entry.id   AF-A0A535DAN6-F1
#
_cell.length_a   1.000
_cell.length_b   1.000
_cell.length_c   1.000
_cell.angle_alpha   90.00
_cell.angle_beta   90.00
_cell.angle_gamma   90.00
#
_symmetry.space_group_name_H-M   'P 1'
#
loop_
_entity.id
_entity.type
_entity.pdbx_description
1 polymer ?
#
loop_
_entity_poly.entity_id
_entity_poly.type
_entity_poly.pdbx_seq_one_letter_code
_entity_poly.pdbx_strand_id
1 'polypeptide(L)'
;MAEAVERARRVQREFLANVSHELKTPLTSLIGFSQALVDGSIATDLERTRAATIVHEESERVLRMAQELLDLARVEAGSISFHITAVDLGAHLQQELAVVKPRADARS
;
A
#
# COMPACT_ATOMS: atom_id res chain seq x y z
N MET A 1 4.48 7.21 35.25
CA MET A 1 5.02 6.09 34.45
C MET A 1 3.93 5.11 34.00
N ALA A 2 3.08 4.58 34.90
CA ALA A 2 2.00 3.66 34.53
C ALA A 2 1.03 4.22 33.46
N GLU A 3 0.63 5.49 33.56
CA GLU A 3 -0.26 6.10 32.57
C GLU A 3 0.37 6.26 31.18
N ALA A 4 1.69 6.51 31.09
CA ALA A 4 2.37 6.67 29.81
C ALA A 4 2.47 5.34 29.07
N VAL A 5 2.72 4.25 29.81
CA VAL A 5 2.74 2.88 29.28
C VAL A 5 1.35 2.46 28.79
N GLU A 6 0.29 2.75 29.55
CA GLU A 6 -1.07 2.41 29.13
C GLU A 6 -1.57 3.25 27.94
N ARG A 7 -1.17 4.52 27.85
CA ARG A 7 -1.41 5.34 26.65
C ARG A 7 -0.72 4.74 25.43
N ALA A 8 0.56 4.38 25.52
CA ALA A 8 1.30 3.76 24.41
C ALA A 8 0.65 2.44 23.95
N ARG A 9 0.25 1.57 24.89
CA ARG A 9 -0.46 0.33 24.58
C ARG A 9 -1.81 0.55 23.92
N ARG A 10 -2.55 1.58 24.33
CA ARG A 10 -3.82 1.93 23.69
C ARG A 10 -3.61 2.35 22.24
N VAL A 11 -2.67 3.25 21.99
CA VAL A 11 -2.33 3.71 20.63
C VAL A 11 -1.91 2.53 19.74
N GLN A 12 -1.08 1.62 20.24
CA GLN A 12 -0.67 0.43 19.50
C GLN A 12 -1.85 -0.47 19.12
N ARG A 13 -2.79 -0.70 20.06
CA ARG A 13 -3.99 -1.50 19.80
C ARG A 13 -4.93 -0.84 18.78
N GLU A 14 -5.15 0.47 18.90
CA GLU A 14 -5.96 1.25 17.96
C GLU A 14 -5.34 1.22 16.56
N PHE A 15 -4.02 1.37 16.46
CA PHE A 15 -3.30 1.24 15.20
C PHE A 15 -3.48 -0.14 14.56
N LEU A 16 -3.25 -1.23 15.30
CA LEU A 16 -3.45 -2.59 14.80
C LEU A 16 -4.89 -2.85 14.34
N ALA A 17 -5.88 -2.34 15.08
CA ALA A 17 -7.27 -2.46 14.71
C ALA A 17 -7.56 -1.76 13.38
N ASN A 18 -7.07 -0.52 13.23
CA ASN A 18 -7.24 0.26 11.99
C ASN A 18 -6.60 -0.44 10.79
N VAL A 19 -5.36 -0.92 10.93
CA VAL A 19 -4.65 -1.69 9.88
C VAL A 19 -5.44 -2.94 9.51
N SER A 20 -5.96 -3.68 10.49
CA SER A 20 -6.75 -4.88 10.24
C SER A 20 -8.03 -4.58 9.46
N HIS A 21 -8.70 -3.45 9.78
CA HIS A 21 -9.87 -2.99 9.05
C HIS A 21 -9.55 -2.58 7.61
N GLU A 22 -8.46 -1.83 7.41
CA GLU A 22 -8.04 -1.38 6.09
C GLU A 22 -7.58 -2.53 5.20
N LEU A 23 -6.95 -3.58 5.75
CA LEU A 23 -6.58 -4.79 5.03
C LEU A 23 -7.79 -5.67 4.68
N LYS A 24 -8.85 -5.67 5.49
CA LYS A 24 -10.02 -6.52 5.27
C LYS A 24 -10.71 -6.19 3.93
N THR A 25 -10.83 -4.91 3.60
CA THR A 25 -11.47 -4.44 2.37
C THR A 25 -10.79 -4.96 1.09
N PRO A 26 -9.50 -4.71 0.84
CA PRO A 26 -8.82 -5.19 -0.36
C PRO A 26 -8.76 -6.72 -0.41
N LEU A 27 -8.56 -7.40 0.73
CA LEU A 27 -8.57 -8.87 0.78
C LEU A 27 -9.94 -9.46 0.43
N THR A 28 -11.03 -8.83 0.88
CA THR A 28 -12.39 -9.26 0.52
C THR A 28 -12.64 -9.10 -0.97
N SER A 29 -12.18 -7.98 -1.56
CA SER A 29 -12.23 -7.74 -3.01
C SER A 29 -11.44 -8.81 -3.78
N LEU A 30 -10.19 -9.07 -3.36
CA LEU A 30 -9.33 -10.09 -3.96
C LEU A 30 -9.98 -11.47 -3.96
N ILE A 31 -10.52 -11.91 -2.83
CA ILE A 31 -11.21 -13.20 -2.72
C ILE A 31 -12.43 -13.23 -3.63
N GLY A 32 -13.26 -12.18 -3.63
CA GLY A 32 -14.48 -12.13 -4.44
C GLY A 32 -14.21 -12.19 -5.95
N PHE A 33 -13.30 -11.34 -6.45
CA PHE A 33 -12.99 -11.31 -7.89
C PHE A 33 -12.18 -12.53 -8.34
N SER A 34 -11.24 -13.03 -7.53
CA SER A 34 -10.53 -14.28 -7.87
C SER A 34 -11.47 -15.47 -7.91
N GLN A 35 -12.41 -15.60 -6.97
CA GLN A 35 -13.43 -16.65 -6.98
C GLN A 35 -14.31 -16.55 -8.23
N ALA A 36 -14.77 -15.34 -8.58
CA ALA A 36 -15.59 -15.14 -9.77
C ALA A 36 -14.87 -15.50 -11.08
N LEU A 37 -13.56 -15.25 -11.14
CA LEU A 37 -12.70 -15.67 -12.26
C LEU A 37 -12.53 -17.18 -12.31
N VAL A 38 -12.27 -17.84 -11.18
CA VAL A 38 -12.06 -19.29 -11.08
C VAL A 38 -13.33 -20.07 -11.41
N ASP A 39 -14.48 -19.63 -10.92
CA ASP A 39 -15.77 -20.29 -11.12
C ASP A 39 -16.34 -20.06 -12.53
N GLY A 40 -15.72 -19.19 -13.33
CA GLY A 40 -16.22 -18.81 -14.65
C GLY A 40 -17.56 -18.07 -14.60
N SER A 41 -17.90 -17.45 -13.47
CA SER A 41 -19.18 -16.74 -13.27
C SER A 41 -19.24 -15.40 -14.01
N ILE A 42 -18.09 -14.92 -14.50
CA ILE A 42 -17.98 -13.74 -15.35
C ILE A 42 -18.13 -14.17 -16.81
N ALA A 43 -19.12 -13.62 -17.53
CA ALA A 43 -19.48 -14.10 -18.87
C ALA A 43 -18.56 -13.60 -19.98
N THR A 44 -18.16 -12.33 -19.94
CA THR A 44 -17.44 -11.67 -21.05
C THR A 44 -15.94 -11.55 -20.79
N ASP A 45 -15.13 -11.56 -21.85
CA ASP A 45 -13.68 -11.35 -21.76
C ASP A 45 -13.32 -9.95 -21.26
N LEU A 46 -14.14 -8.95 -21.58
CA LEU A 46 -13.99 -7.59 -21.07
C LEU A 46 -14.15 -7.55 -19.55
N GLU A 47 -15.16 -8.21 -18.99
CA GLU A 47 -15.37 -8.27 -17.54
C GLU A 47 -14.31 -9.13 -16.86
N ARG A 48 -13.85 -10.23 -17.49
CA ARG A 48 -12.74 -11.04 -16.98
C ARG A 48 -11.47 -10.20 -16.85
N THR A 49 -11.17 -9.41 -17.88
CA THR A 49 -10.02 -8.49 -17.88
C THR A 49 -10.15 -7.47 -16.75
N ARG A 50 -11.33 -6.85 -16.59
CA ARG A 50 -11.59 -5.90 -15.49
C ARG A 50 -11.41 -6.53 -14.12
N ALA A 51 -11.95 -7.73 -13.90
CA ALA A 51 -11.79 -8.44 -12.62
C ALA A 51 -10.32 -8.77 -12.35
N ALA A 52 -9.56 -9.21 -13.36
CA ALA A 52 -8.14 -9.45 -13.23
C ALA A 52 -7.35 -8.16 -12.91
N THR A 53 -7.71 -7.03 -13.52
CA THR A 53 -7.15 -5.71 -13.18
C THR A 53 -7.41 -5.35 -11.72
N ILE A 54 -8.64 -5.50 -11.23
CA ILE A 54 -8.97 -5.22 -9.83
C ILE A 54 -8.16 -6.13 -8.89
N VAL A 55 -8.04 -7.43 -9.21
CA VAL A 55 -7.21 -8.34 -8.43
C VAL A 55 -5.75 -7.86 -8.38
N HIS A 56 -5.21 -7.40 -9.51
CA HIS A 56 -3.85 -6.89 -9.54
C HIS A 56 -3.68 -5.63 -8.68
N GLU A 57 -4.53 -4.64 -8.87
CA GLU A 57 -4.47 -3.35 -8.16
C GLU A 57 -4.63 -3.51 -6.64
N GLU A 58 -5.57 -4.35 -6.20
CA GLU A 58 -5.77 -4.63 -4.78
C GLU A 58 -4.61 -5.45 -4.18
N SER A 59 -3.98 -6.33 -4.98
CA SER A 59 -2.78 -7.05 -4.54
C SER A 59 -1.61 -6.09 -4.31
N GLU A 60 -1.39 -5.15 -5.24
CA GLU A 60 -0.36 -4.12 -5.07
C GLU A 60 -0.66 -3.22 -3.86
N ARG A 61 -1.94 -2.90 -3.62
CA ARG A 61 -2.36 -2.12 -2.46
C ARG A 61 -2.03 -2.83 -1.15
N VAL A 62 -2.34 -4.13 -1.04
CA VAL A 62 -1.99 -4.94 0.15
C VAL A 62 -0.48 -5.01 0.33
N LEU A 63 0.29 -5.17 -0.75
CA LEU A 63 1.75 -5.19 -0.69
C LEU A 63 2.33 -3.87 -0.14
N ARG A 64 1.82 -2.73 -0.61
CA ARG A 64 2.23 -1.40 -0.10
C ARG A 64 1.93 -1.25 1.40
N MET A 65 0.73 -1.62 1.84
CA MET A 65 0.40 -1.59 3.28
C MET A 65 1.32 -2.48 4.11
N ALA A 66 1.65 -3.68 3.61
CA ALA A 66 2.57 -4.58 4.30
C ALA A 66 4.00 -3.98 4.40
N GLN A 67 4.46 -3.28 3.36
CA GLN A 67 5.73 -2.57 3.37
C GLN A 67 5.74 -1.40 4.37
N GLU A 68 4.66 -0.60 4.41
CA GLU A 68 4.50 0.49 5.37
C GLU A 68 4.55 -0.01 6.83
N LEU A 69 3.95 -1.17 7.11
CA LEU A 69 4.03 -1.81 8.43
C LEU A 69 5.44 -2.27 8.79
N LEU A 70 6.16 -2.87 7.83
CA LEU A 70 7.55 -3.29 8.04
C LEU A 70 8.48 -2.09 8.28
N ASP A 71 8.26 -1.01 7.54
CA ASP A 71 9.03 0.22 7.71
C ASP A 71 8.75 0.85 9.07
N LEU A 72 7.49 0.90 9.52
CA LEU A 72 7.15 1.34 10.87
C LEU A 72 7.82 0.48 11.94
N ALA A 73 7.79 -0.86 11.80
CA ALA A 73 8.46 -1.76 12.74
C ALA A 73 9.98 -1.51 12.78
N ARG A 74 10.60 -1.16 11.64
CA ARG A 74 12.02 -0.79 11.58
C ARG A 74 12.29 0.54 12.29
N VAL A 75 11.41 1.54 12.14
CA VAL A 75 11.47 2.82 12.88
C VAL A 75 11.46 2.55 14.38
N GLU A 76 10.48 1.78 14.85
CA GLU A 76 10.28 1.50 16.29
C GLU A 76 11.43 0.71 16.90
N ALA A 77 12.02 -0.21 16.14
CA ALA A 77 13.20 -0.96 16.57
C ALA A 77 14.49 -0.11 16.58
N GLY A 78 14.45 1.15 16.16
CA GLY A 78 15.63 2.01 15.99
C GLY A 78 16.60 1.50 14.92
N SER A 79 16.11 0.64 14.01
CA SER A 79 16.92 -0.09 13.03
C SER A 79 17.06 0.61 11.68
N ILE A 80 16.50 1.82 11.55
CA ILE A 80 16.67 2.64 10.35
C ILE A 80 18.07 3.23 10.35
N SER A 81 18.89 2.79 9.40
CA SER A 81 20.20 3.36 9.12
C SER A 81 20.08 4.42 8.02
N PHE A 82 20.27 5.68 8.39
CA PHE A 82 20.35 6.76 7.41
C PHE A 82 21.74 6.79 6.79
N HIS A 83 21.79 6.64 5.46
CA HIS A 83 23.02 6.82 4.69
C HIS A 83 23.05 8.26 4.16
N ILE A 84 23.51 9.19 5.01
CA ILE A 84 23.58 10.60 4.64
C ILE A 84 24.73 10.81 3.67
N THR A 85 24.42 11.21 2.45
CA THR A 85 25.39 11.50 1.39
C THR A 85 25.02 12.78 0.66
N ALA A 86 25.99 13.44 0.04
CA ALA A 86 25.71 14.55 -0.86
C ALA A 86 24.97 14.03 -2.10
N VAL A 87 23.80 14.60 -2.39
CA VAL A 87 22.98 14.26 -3.55
C VAL A 87 22.77 15.48 -4.43
N ASP A 88 22.75 15.30 -5.75
CA ASP A 88 22.33 16.33 -6.69
C ASP A 88 20.80 16.37 -6.74
N LEU A 89 20.24 17.31 -5.97
CA LEU A 89 18.80 17.51 -5.88
C LEU A 89 18.20 17.92 -7.23
N GLY A 90 18.93 18.67 -8.06
CA GLY A 90 18.46 19.11 -9.37
C GLY A 90 18.28 17.93 -10.33
N ALA A 91 19.28 17.04 -10.38
CA ALA A 91 19.20 15.82 -11.18
C ALA A 91 18.07 14.89 -10.71
N HIS A 92 17.94 14.69 -9.39
CA HIS A 92 16.84 13.88 -8.83
C HIS A 92 15.46 14.44 -9.18
N LEU A 93 15.25 15.74 -9.02
CA LEU A 93 13.98 16.38 -9.35
C LEU A 93 13.64 16.31 -10.84
N GLN A 94 14.64 16.42 -11.73
CA GLN A 94 14.42 16.25 -13.16
C GLN A 94 13.97 14.83 -13.52
N GLN A 95 14.56 13.83 -12.86
CA GLN A 95 14.21 12.43 -13.07
C GLN A 95 12.77 12.14 -12.64
N GLU A 96 12.35 12.66 -11.48
CA GLU A 96 10.97 12.55 -11.01
C GLU A 96 9.98 13.32 -11.89
N LEU A 97 10.35 14.52 -12.33
CA LEU A 97 9.53 15.31 -13.26
C LEU A 97 9.30 14.59 -14.59
N ALA A 98 10.27 13.83 -15.09
CA ALA A 98 10.11 13.03 -16.31
C ALA A 98 9.07 11.90 -16.15
N VAL A 99 8.92 11.35 -14.93
CA VAL A 99 7.92 10.33 -14.61
C VAL A 99 6.53 10.96 -14.42
N VAL A 100 6.45 12.12 -13.78
CA VAL A 100 5.18 12.75 -13.41
C VAL A 100 4.57 13.57 -14.56
N LYS A 101 5.38 14.24 -15.40
CA LYS A 101 4.89 15.08 -16.52
C LYS A 101 3.88 14.37 -17.43
N PRO A 102 4.17 13.16 -17.96
CA PRO A 102 3.24 12.48 -18.86
C PRO A 102 1.86 12.21 -18.23
N ARG A 103 1.82 11.97 -16.92
CA ARG A 103 0.58 11.75 -16.16
C ARG A 103 -0.19 13.05 -15.92
N ALA A 104 0.52 14.16 -15.74
CA ALA A 104 -0.09 15.48 -15.59
C ALA A 104 -0.68 15.97 -16.92
N ASP A 105 0.07 15.82 -18.02
CA ASP A 105 -0.36 16.24 -19.35
C ASP A 105 -1.56 15.41 -19.85
N ALA A 106 -1.64 14.13 -19.49
CA ALA A 106 -2.79 13.27 -19.81
C ALA A 106 -4.10 13.61 -19.04
N ARG A 107 -4.04 14.52 -18.06
CA ARG A 107 -5.20 14.98 -17.29
C ARG A 107 -5.63 16.42 -17.64
N SER A 108 -4.90 17.11 -18.53
CA SER A 108 -5.24 18.44 -19.05
C SER A 108 -5.87 18.35 -20.43
#